data_AF-A0A356WUH0-F1
#
_entry.id   AF-A0A356WUH0-F1
#
_cell.length_a   1.000
_cell.length_b   1.000
_cell.length_c   1.000
_cell.angle_alpha   90.00
_cell.angle_beta   90.00
_cell.angle_gamma   90.00
#
_symmetry.space_group_name_H-M   'P 1'
#
loop_
_entity.id
_entity.type
_entity.pdbx_description
1 polymer ?
#
loop_
_entity_poly.entity_id
_entity_poly.type
_entity_poly.pdbx_seq_one_letter_code
_entity_poly.pdbx_strand_id
1 'polypeptide(L)'
;MKKLTIMAVLAFCSITLFAQYDGPTAPDYKLIERNINNSSSNFNYSNLMERYKLGDSTMTVDEQRHLYFGYVFQPSYNPADTSQYNARMATVLEQTAFFRPGL
;
A
#
# COMPACT_ATOMS: atom_id res chain seq x y z
N MET A 1 22.38 -23.27 -42.14
CA MET A 1 20.99 -22.85 -41.89
C MET A 1 20.61 -22.93 -40.40
N LYS A 2 20.80 -24.07 -39.70
CA LYS A 2 20.49 -24.23 -38.26
C LYS A 2 21.03 -23.12 -37.34
N LYS A 3 22.25 -22.62 -37.56
CA LYS A 3 22.85 -21.54 -36.76
C LYS A 3 22.09 -20.21 -36.89
N LEU A 4 21.57 -19.93 -38.09
CA LEU A 4 20.77 -18.74 -38.39
C LEU A 4 19.38 -18.85 -37.75
N THR A 5 18.80 -20.05 -37.79
CA THR A 5 17.51 -20.35 -37.15
C THR A 5 17.58 -20.20 -35.63
N ILE A 6 18.66 -20.69 -35.01
CA ILE A 6 18.89 -20.53 -33.56
C ILE A 6 19.05 -19.05 -33.18
N MET A 7 19.78 -18.27 -33.99
CA MET A 7 19.92 -16.82 -33.76
C MET A 7 18.57 -16.09 -33.83
N ALA A 8 17.73 -16.43 -34.81
CA ALA A 8 16.41 -15.82 -34.97
C ALA A 8 15.48 -16.12 -33.79
N VAL A 9 15.51 -17.37 -33.27
CA VAL A 9 14.73 -17.76 -32.09
C VAL A 9 15.22 -17.01 -30.83
N LEU A 10 16.54 -16.87 -30.66
CA LEU A 10 17.11 -16.17 -29.51
C LEU A 10 16.72 -14.68 -29.51
N ALA A 11 16.77 -14.02 -30.67
CA ALA A 11 16.38 -12.62 -30.82
C ALA A 11 14.88 -12.40 -30.54
N PHE A 12 14.03 -13.38 -30.89
CA PHE A 12 12.60 -13.34 -30.61
C PHE A 12 12.25 -13.54 -29.12
N CYS A 13 13.05 -14.35 -28.40
CA CYS A 13 12.89 -14.51 -26.95
C CYS A 13 13.31 -13.27 -26.13
N SER A 14 14.22 -12.45 -26.64
CA SER A 14 14.67 -11.23 -25.95
C SER A 14 13.65 -10.09 -25.94
N ILE A 15 12.61 -10.13 -26.80
CA ILE A 15 11.60 -9.08 -26.90
C ILE A 15 10.51 -9.19 -25.81
N THR A 16 10.46 -10.29 -25.06
CA THR A 16 9.44 -10.54 -24.02
C THR A 16 9.89 -10.20 -22.59
N LEU A 17 11.12 -9.70 -22.42
CA LEU A 17 11.67 -9.35 -21.10
C LEU A 17 11.39 -7.87 -20.78
N PHE A 18 10.15 -7.55 -20.39
CA PHE A 18 9.83 -6.26 -19.79
C PHE A 18 10.08 -6.33 -18.28
N ALA A 19 11.26 -5.91 -17.85
CA ALA A 19 11.64 -5.74 -16.44
C ALA A 19 11.90 -4.27 -16.09
N GLN A 20 11.40 -3.33 -16.90
CA GLN A 20 11.63 -1.90 -16.71
C GLN A 20 10.78 -1.42 -15.54
N TYR A 21 11.44 -1.08 -14.44
CA TYR A 21 10.82 -0.43 -13.29
C TYR A 21 10.71 1.07 -13.58
N ASP A 22 9.50 1.55 -13.85
CA ASP A 22 9.22 2.97 -14.15
C ASP A 22 9.30 3.90 -12.93
N GLY A 23 9.87 3.43 -11.82
CA GLY A 23 9.93 4.19 -10.57
C GLY A 23 8.62 4.16 -9.77
N PRO A 24 8.61 4.78 -8.59
CA PRO A 24 7.38 4.99 -7.83
C PRO A 24 6.54 6.08 -8.52
N THR A 25 5.34 5.73 -8.97
CA THR A 25 4.35 6.69 -9.43
C THR A 25 3.57 7.25 -8.24
N ALA A 26 3.32 8.56 -8.26
CA ALA A 26 2.49 9.19 -7.23
C ALA A 26 1.05 8.64 -7.32
N PRO A 27 0.41 8.27 -6.19
CA PRO A 27 -0.96 7.78 -6.20
C PRO A 27 -1.96 8.88 -6.54
N ASP A 28 -2.93 8.58 -7.41
CA ASP A 28 -4.10 9.44 -7.65
C ASP A 28 -5.16 9.19 -6.57
N TYR A 29 -5.10 9.97 -5.50
CA TYR A 29 -6.03 9.84 -4.37
C TYR A 29 -7.50 10.08 -4.74
N LYS A 30 -7.80 10.91 -5.74
CA LYS A 30 -9.19 11.16 -6.17
C LYS A 30 -9.77 9.94 -6.88
N LEU A 31 -8.95 9.29 -7.73
CA LEU A 31 -9.33 8.03 -8.36
C LEU A 31 -9.49 6.93 -7.33
N ILE A 32 -8.53 6.81 -6.39
CA ILE A 32 -8.57 5.80 -5.32
C ILE A 32 -9.83 5.96 -4.48
N GLU A 33 -10.12 7.17 -3.97
CA GLU A 33 -11.32 7.44 -3.17
C GLU A 33 -12.61 7.05 -3.91
N ARG A 34 -12.71 7.36 -5.20
CA ARG A 34 -13.86 6.96 -6.02
C ARG A 34 -13.97 5.44 -6.14
N ASN A 35 -12.86 4.78 -6.41
CA ASN A 35 -12.82 3.35 -6.66
C ASN A 35 -13.14 2.53 -5.41
N ILE A 36 -12.62 2.94 -4.24
CA ILE A 36 -12.82 2.22 -2.98
C ILE A 36 -14.25 2.35 -2.44
N ASN A 37 -14.95 3.44 -2.79
CA ASN A 37 -16.33 3.69 -2.41
C ASN A 37 -17.36 3.06 -3.38
N ASN A 38 -16.91 2.57 -4.53
CA ASN A 38 -17.79 1.89 -5.49
C ASN A 38 -17.92 0.40 -5.12
N SER A 39 -19.13 -0.05 -4.77
CA SER A 39 -19.40 -1.44 -4.38
C SER A 39 -19.26 -2.45 -5.53
N SER A 40 -19.41 -2.03 -6.78
CA SER A 40 -19.22 -2.87 -7.97
C SER A 40 -17.78 -2.90 -8.48
N SER A 41 -16.88 -2.13 -7.87
CA SER A 41 -15.47 -2.09 -8.24
C SER A 41 -14.71 -3.25 -7.60
N ASN A 42 -13.76 -3.83 -8.34
CA ASN A 42 -12.77 -4.77 -7.77
C ASN A 42 -11.89 -4.11 -6.70
N PHE A 43 -11.87 -2.76 -6.68
CA PHE A 43 -11.13 -1.97 -5.71
C PHE A 43 -11.96 -1.56 -4.48
N ASN A 44 -13.20 -2.07 -4.33
CA ASN A 44 -14.01 -1.74 -3.16
C ASN A 44 -13.26 -2.06 -1.86
N TYR A 45 -13.22 -1.12 -0.92
CA TYR A 45 -12.38 -1.23 0.26
C TYR A 45 -12.69 -2.48 1.12
N SER A 46 -13.98 -2.74 1.36
CA SER A 46 -14.42 -3.85 2.20
C SER A 46 -13.98 -5.19 1.62
N ASN A 47 -14.15 -5.36 0.31
CA ASN A 47 -13.75 -6.58 -0.40
C ASN A 47 -12.23 -6.76 -0.39
N LEU A 48 -11.47 -5.68 -0.64
CA LEU A 48 -10.00 -5.72 -0.57
C LEU A 48 -9.50 -6.08 0.83
N MET A 49 -10.11 -5.49 1.86
CA MET A 49 -9.76 -5.74 3.26
C MET A 49 -10.07 -7.18 3.68
N GLU A 50 -11.19 -7.74 3.22
CA GLU A 50 -11.52 -9.15 3.45
C GLU A 50 -10.48 -10.09 2.83
N ARG A 51 -10.15 -9.89 1.55
CA ARG A 51 -9.12 -10.67 0.85
C ARG A 51 -7.75 -10.56 1.53
N TYR A 52 -7.37 -9.35 1.95
CA TYR A 52 -6.13 -9.13 2.69
C TYR A 52 -6.10 -9.91 4.01
N LYS A 53 -7.19 -9.90 4.80
CA LYS A 53 -7.28 -10.65 6.06
C LYS A 53 -7.21 -12.17 5.85
N LEU A 54 -7.67 -12.67 4.72
CA LEU A 54 -7.55 -14.07 4.32
C LEU A 54 -6.15 -14.44 3.81
N GLY A 55 -5.25 -13.46 3.66
CA GLY A 55 -3.91 -13.68 3.12
C GLY A 55 -3.93 -14.06 1.64
N ASP A 56 -4.86 -13.49 0.86
CA ASP A 56 -4.99 -13.78 -0.57
C ASP A 56 -3.72 -13.36 -1.35
N SER A 57 -2.93 -14.35 -1.75
CA SER A 57 -1.70 -14.14 -2.53
C SER A 57 -1.94 -13.74 -3.99
N THR A 58 -3.19 -13.76 -4.46
CA THR A 58 -3.56 -13.41 -5.84
C THR A 58 -3.89 -11.93 -6.01
N MET A 59 -3.87 -11.14 -4.92
CA MET A 59 -4.07 -9.70 -5.00
C MET A 59 -3.03 -9.04 -5.91
N THR A 60 -3.49 -8.30 -6.90
CA THR A 60 -2.65 -7.52 -7.80
C THR A 60 -2.00 -6.36 -7.05
N VAL A 61 -0.89 -5.85 -7.59
CA VAL A 61 -0.19 -4.68 -7.01
C VAL A 61 -1.13 -3.47 -6.92
N ASP A 62 -2.00 -3.27 -7.89
CA ASP A 62 -2.93 -2.14 -7.88
C ASP A 62 -4.03 -2.30 -6.84
N GLU A 63 -4.56 -3.51 -6.63
CA GLU A 63 -5.49 -3.79 -5.54
C GLU A 63 -4.85 -3.53 -4.16
N GLN A 64 -3.60 -3.97 -3.97
CA GLN A 64 -2.85 -3.71 -2.75
C GLN A 64 -2.61 -2.20 -2.53
N ARG A 65 -2.32 -1.45 -3.61
CA ARG A 65 -2.18 0.01 -3.54
C ARG A 65 -3.49 0.70 -3.18
N HIS A 66 -4.63 0.28 -3.75
CA HIS A 66 -5.95 0.81 -3.39
C HIS A 66 -6.30 0.51 -1.93
N LEU A 67 -5.96 -0.68 -1.42
CA LEU A 67 -6.14 -1.02 -0.01
C LEU A 67 -5.28 -0.12 0.89
N TYR A 68 -3.99 0.03 0.57
CA TYR A 68 -3.03 0.78 1.38
C TYR A 68 -3.32 2.29 1.36
N PHE A 69 -3.33 2.90 0.18
CA PHE A 69 -3.57 4.34 0.04
C PHE A 69 -5.02 4.72 0.32
N GLY A 70 -5.97 3.80 0.11
CA GLY A 70 -7.37 4.01 0.44
C GLY A 70 -7.68 3.97 1.94
N TYR A 71 -6.74 3.50 2.77
CA TYR A 71 -6.94 3.45 4.21
C TYR A 71 -7.16 4.84 4.83
N VAL A 72 -6.54 5.87 4.25
CA VAL A 72 -6.66 7.25 4.77
C VAL A 72 -8.08 7.81 4.75
N PHE A 73 -8.97 7.23 3.95
CA PHE A 73 -10.38 7.61 3.86
C PHE A 73 -11.28 6.82 4.81
N GLN A 74 -10.72 5.85 5.55
CA GLN A 74 -11.49 5.03 6.45
C GLN A 74 -11.68 5.74 7.80
N PRO A 75 -12.84 5.58 8.47
CA PRO A 75 -13.10 6.24 9.75
C PRO A 75 -12.10 5.88 10.86
N SER A 76 -11.45 4.73 10.75
CA SER A 76 -10.43 4.26 11.71
C SER A 76 -9.04 4.84 11.45
N TYR A 77 -8.84 5.56 10.36
CA TYR A 77 -7.56 6.21 10.09
C TYR A 77 -7.34 7.37 11.07
N ASN A 78 -6.24 7.31 11.80
CA ASN A 78 -5.80 8.39 12.67
C ASN A 78 -4.36 8.79 12.31
N PRO A 79 -4.14 9.95 11.67
CA PRO A 79 -2.81 10.38 11.25
C PRO A 79 -1.88 10.70 12.42
N ALA A 80 -2.43 10.92 13.63
CA ALA A 80 -1.66 11.22 14.85
C ALA A 80 -1.42 9.98 15.72
N ASP A 81 -2.06 8.85 15.42
CA ASP A 81 -1.93 7.62 16.21
C ASP A 81 -0.74 6.81 15.73
N THR A 82 0.45 7.23 16.16
CA THR A 82 1.66 6.43 15.97
C THR A 82 1.76 5.27 16.97
N SER A 83 0.86 5.20 17.97
CA SER A 83 0.87 4.19 19.03
C SER A 83 -0.29 4.35 20.03
N GLN A 84 -0.97 3.25 20.37
CA GLN A 84 -1.89 3.18 21.53
C GLN A 84 -1.24 3.61 22.86
N TYR A 85 0.09 3.67 22.91
CA TYR A 85 0.86 4.10 24.06
C TYR A 85 1.10 5.61 24.11
N ASN A 86 0.76 6.39 23.07
CA ASN A 86 0.95 7.84 23.05
C ASN A 86 0.18 8.54 24.18
N ALA A 87 -1.06 8.10 24.44
CA ALA A 87 -1.84 8.59 25.57
C ALA A 87 -1.15 8.28 26.91
N ARG A 88 -0.63 7.06 27.08
CA ARG A 88 0.13 6.67 28.29
C ARG A 88 1.44 7.44 28.43
N MET A 89 2.12 7.68 27.32
CA MET A 89 3.36 8.46 27.27
C MET A 89 3.12 9.91 27.67
N ALA A 90 2.04 10.54 27.18
CA ALA A 90 1.65 11.89 27.61
C ALA A 90 1.44 11.97 29.13
N THR A 91 0.74 11.01 29.71
CA THR A 91 0.54 10.93 31.16
C THR A 91 1.85 10.83 31.96
N VAL A 92 2.79 9.98 31.50
CA VAL A 92 4.10 9.84 32.15
C VAL A 92 4.94 11.12 32.01
N LEU A 93 4.90 11.77 30.85
CA LEU A 93 5.60 13.03 30.60
C LEU A 93 5.05 14.19 31.46
N GLU A 94 3.73 14.27 31.64
CA GLU A 94 3.10 15.27 32.51
C GLU A 94 3.44 15.03 33.98
N GLN A 95 3.40 13.78 34.45
CA GLN A 95 3.83 13.45 35.82
C GLN A 95 5.30 13.80 36.04
N THR A 96 6.20 13.40 35.14
CA THR A 96 7.63 13.71 35.27
C THR A 96 7.93 15.20 35.19
N ALA A 97 7.16 15.98 34.43
CA ALA A 97 7.22 17.44 34.45
C ALA A 97 6.78 18.03 35.80
N PHE A 98 5.73 17.46 36.42
CA PHE A 98 5.25 17.88 37.75
C PHE A 98 6.22 17.48 38.88
N PHE A 99 6.90 16.34 38.76
CA PHE A 99 7.89 15.86 39.73
C PHE A 99 9.31 16.43 39.54
N ARG A 100 9.48 17.43 38.65
CA ARG A 100 10.67 18.27 38.61
C ARG A 100 10.40 19.64 39.25
N PRO A 101 10.35 19.76 40.59
CA PRO A 101 10.49 21.06 41.22
C PRO A 101 11.96 21.47 41.11
N GLY A 102 12.27 22.50 40.32
CA GLY A 102 13.60 23.10 40.25
C GLY A 102 14.31 22.92 38.90
N LEU A 103 13.78 23.58 37.87
CA LEU A 103 14.55 24.64 37.21
C LEU A 103 14.11 25.97 37.81
#